data_AF-A0A0E3LF24-F1
#
_entry.id   AF-A0A0E3LF24-F1
#
_cell.length_a   1.000
_cell.length_b   1.000
_cell.length_c   1.000
_cell.angle_alpha   90.00
_cell.angle_beta   90.00
_cell.angle_gamma   90.00
#
_symmetry.space_group_name_H-M   'P 1'
#
loop_
_entity.id
_entity.type
_entity.pdbx_description
1 polymer ?
#
loop_
_entity_poly.entity_id
_entity_poly.type
_entity_poly.pdbx_seq_one_letter_code
_entity_poly.pdbx_strand_id
1 'polypeptide(L)'
;MPRKTKLNDELIKICSENIKLGLPYSTCAKAIGITYETWANWTKYGKEGKEPYSRFYIAIQEAEAELMRECLNAVKMSMKLGDVKSAMFLLERRFGSDGYGRQSQVDVKAETKNLNVNVNATQDENEKIRREILSKLTPR
;
A
#
# COMPACT_ATOMS: atom_id res chain seq x y z
N MET A 1 29.55 -7.44 30.01
CA MET A 1 28.70 -8.17 29.04
C MET A 1 28.09 -7.18 28.07
N PRO A 2 28.05 -7.46 26.76
CA PRO A 2 27.33 -6.61 25.81
C PRO A 2 25.83 -6.56 26.16
N ARG A 3 25.17 -5.44 25.85
CA ARG A 3 23.72 -5.26 26.05
C ARG A 3 22.99 -6.40 25.35
N LYS A 4 22.07 -7.10 26.03
CA LYS A 4 21.33 -8.27 25.50
C LYS A 4 20.62 -7.99 24.16
N THR A 5 20.25 -6.74 23.92
CA THR A 5 19.53 -6.28 22.72
C THR A 5 20.46 -5.75 21.61
N LYS A 6 21.79 -5.81 21.79
CA LYS A 6 22.72 -5.41 20.75
C LYS A 6 22.77 -6.50 19.68
N LEU A 7 22.59 -6.10 18.42
CA LEU A 7 22.62 -7.01 17.27
C LEU A 7 23.90 -7.86 17.27
N ASN A 8 23.71 -9.18 17.17
CA ASN A 8 24.75 -10.20 17.07
C ASN A 8 24.25 -11.32 16.14
N ASP A 9 25.12 -12.29 15.82
CA ASP A 9 24.81 -13.33 14.85
C ASP A 9 23.70 -14.29 15.34
N GLU A 10 23.58 -14.53 16.65
CA GLU A 10 22.50 -15.34 17.24
C GLU A 10 21.12 -14.68 17.04
N LEU A 11 21.03 -13.37 17.29
CA LEU A 11 19.80 -12.61 17.09
C LEU A 11 19.41 -12.59 15.60
N ILE A 12 20.39 -12.45 14.69
CA ILE A 12 20.15 -12.52 13.24
C ILE A 12 19.53 -13.87 12.88
N LYS A 13 20.08 -14.97 13.41
CA LYS A 13 19.57 -16.32 13.17
C LYS A 13 18.13 -16.47 13.66
N ILE A 14 17.83 -16.06 14.90
CA ILE A 14 16.47 -16.09 15.47
C ILE A 14 15.51 -15.28 14.60
N CYS A 15 15.92 -14.09 14.15
CA CYS A 15 15.10 -13.27 13.27
C CYS A 15 14.83 -13.96 11.93
N SER A 16 15.87 -14.51 11.29
CA SER A 16 15.75 -15.23 10.01
C SER A 16 14.78 -16.41 10.14
N GLU A 17 14.92 -17.24 11.18
CA GLU A 17 14.03 -18.38 11.44
C GLU A 17 12.57 -17.93 11.65
N ASN A 18 12.34 -16.86 12.41
CA ASN A 18 11.00 -16.32 12.61
C ASN A 18 10.38 -15.79 11.31
N ILE A 19 11.16 -15.14 10.45
CA ILE A 19 10.69 -14.68 9.14
C ILE A 19 10.34 -15.85 8.23
N LYS A 20 11.14 -16.93 8.22
CA LYS A 20 10.83 -18.14 7.46
C LYS A 20 9.52 -18.80 7.90
N LEU A 21 9.14 -18.66 9.17
CA LEU A 21 7.85 -19.11 9.70
C LEU A 21 6.67 -18.17 9.33
N GLY A 22 6.94 -17.02 8.70
CA GLY A 22 5.91 -16.05 8.33
C GLY A 22 5.51 -15.08 9.43
N LEU A 23 6.32 -14.91 10.48
CA LEU A 23 6.03 -13.92 11.52
C LEU A 23 6.18 -12.49 10.97
N PRO A 24 5.28 -11.56 11.35
CA PRO A 24 5.45 -10.16 11.00
C PRO A 24 6.62 -9.56 11.78
N TYR A 25 7.29 -8.56 11.19
CA TYR A 25 8.47 -7.90 11.76
C TYR A 25 8.27 -7.39 13.20
N SER A 26 7.06 -6.89 13.52
CA SER A 26 6.72 -6.42 14.87
C SER A 26 6.77 -7.55 15.90
N THR A 27 6.45 -8.78 15.51
CA THR A 27 6.54 -9.96 16.37
C THR A 27 7.98 -10.47 16.44
N CYS A 28 8.72 -10.46 15.33
CA CYS A 28 10.16 -10.79 15.33
C CYS A 28 10.95 -9.86 16.25
N ALA A 29 10.67 -8.55 16.20
CA ALA A 29 11.27 -7.56 17.08
C ALA A 29 11.01 -7.88 18.57
N LYS A 30 9.77 -8.20 18.92
CA LYS A 30 9.40 -8.60 20.28
C LYS A 30 10.09 -9.90 20.72
N ALA A 31 10.23 -10.87 19.81
CA ALA A 31 10.88 -12.15 20.09
C ALA A 31 12.35 -12.00 20.52
N ILE A 32 13.04 -10.97 20.01
CA ILE A 32 14.42 -10.64 20.41
C ILE A 32 14.51 -9.52 21.46
N GLY A 33 13.36 -9.10 22.01
CA GLY A 33 13.29 -8.10 23.07
C GLY A 33 13.59 -6.66 22.65
N ILE A 34 13.35 -6.30 21.37
CA ILE A 34 13.48 -4.93 20.88
C ILE A 34 12.13 -4.33 20.45
N THR A 35 12.07 -3.00 20.39
CA THR A 35 10.92 -2.30 19.82
C THR A 35 10.91 -2.41 18.31
N TYR A 36 9.73 -2.29 17.70
CA TYR A 36 9.63 -2.23 16.24
C TYR A 36 10.38 -1.04 15.65
N GLU A 37 10.44 0.09 16.36
CA GLU A 37 11.23 1.25 15.93
C GLU A 37 12.73 0.92 15.85
N THR A 38 13.24 0.13 16.79
CA THR A 38 14.63 -0.35 16.74
C THR A 38 14.85 -1.25 15.53
N TRP A 39 13.91 -2.16 15.25
CA TRP A 39 13.93 -2.99 14.04
C TRP A 39 13.96 -2.15 12.76
N ALA A 40 13.06 -1.17 12.65
CA ALA A 40 12.98 -0.29 11.49
C ALA A 40 14.29 0.51 11.28
N ASN A 41 14.90 0.99 12.37
CA ASN A 41 16.20 1.64 12.32
C ASN A 41 17.30 0.68 11.84
N TRP A 42 17.34 -0.56 12.32
CA TRP A 42 18.30 -1.56 11.85
C TRP A 42 18.13 -1.86 10.36
N THR A 43 16.89 -2.04 9.89
CA THR A 43 16.60 -2.21 8.45
C THR A 43 17.06 -1.00 7.64
N LYS A 44 16.81 0.23 8.13
CA LYS A 44 17.28 1.46 7.48
C LYS A 44 18.81 1.48 7.38
N TYR A 45 19.52 1.24 8.48
CA TYR A 45 20.98 1.22 8.50
C TYR A 45 21.56 0.10 7.64
N GLY A 46 20.89 -1.05 7.57
CA GLY A 46 21.29 -2.15 6.69
C GLY A 46 21.14 -1.81 5.21
N LYS A 47 20.06 -1.13 4.81
CA LYS A 47 19.91 -0.59 3.45
C LYS A 47 20.99 0.44 3.09
N GLU A 48 21.47 1.20 4.08
CA GLU A 48 22.59 2.14 3.94
C GLU A 48 23.97 1.44 3.96
N GLY A 49 24.04 0.11 4.12
CA GLY A 49 25.29 -0.66 4.13
C GLY A 49 26.09 -0.58 5.43
N LYS A 50 25.49 -0.13 6.54
CA LYS A 50 26.19 0.01 7.83
C LYS A 50 26.28 -1.34 8.55
N GLU A 51 27.48 -1.78 8.87
CA GLU A 51 27.70 -2.96 9.72
C GLU A 51 27.37 -2.67 11.21
N PRO A 52 26.81 -3.63 11.97
CA PRO A 52 26.44 -5.00 11.60
C PRO A 52 25.06 -5.15 10.92
N TYR A 53 24.35 -4.04 10.68
CA TYR A 53 22.95 -4.04 10.24
C TYR A 53 22.77 -4.47 8.78
N SER A 54 23.79 -4.32 7.94
CA SER A 54 23.80 -4.81 6.56
C SER A 54 23.63 -6.33 6.51
N ARG A 55 24.41 -7.07 7.32
CA ARG A 55 24.29 -8.54 7.43
C ARG A 55 22.90 -8.96 7.94
N PHE A 56 22.37 -8.27 8.94
CA PHE A 56 20.99 -8.47 9.39
C PHE A 56 19.99 -8.28 8.24
N TYR A 57 20.08 -7.16 7.52
CA TYR A 57 19.17 -6.84 6.43
C TYR A 57 19.19 -7.89 5.33
N ILE A 58 20.37 -8.31 4.88
CA ILE A 58 20.52 -9.37 3.86
C ILE A 58 19.90 -10.67 4.36
N ALA A 59 20.20 -11.10 5.59
CA ALA A 59 19.66 -12.33 6.15
C ALA A 59 18.12 -12.33 6.26
N ILE A 60 17.51 -11.17 6.51
CA ILE A 60 16.05 -11.02 6.49
C ILE A 60 15.52 -11.12 5.05
N GLN A 61 16.14 -10.46 4.07
CA GLN A 61 15.71 -10.56 2.67
C GLN A 61 15.81 -12.01 2.13
N GLU A 62 16.87 -12.72 2.48
CA GLU A 62 17.03 -14.15 2.13
C GLU A 62 15.93 -15.01 2.76
N ALA A 63 15.61 -14.78 4.04
CA ALA A 63 14.53 -15.48 4.72
C ALA A 63 13.15 -15.23 4.09
N GLU A 64 12.87 -13.99 3.65
CA GLU A 64 11.63 -13.64 2.96
C GLU A 64 11.52 -14.31 1.59
N ALA A 65 12.62 -14.33 0.84
CA ALA A 65 12.68 -15.02 -0.45
C ALA A 65 12.44 -16.53 -0.27
N GLU A 66 12.98 -17.12 0.79
CA GLU A 66 12.77 -18.52 1.12
C GLU A 66 11.31 -18.82 1.50
N LEU A 67 10.71 -18.04 2.40
CA LEU A 67 9.29 -18.15 2.74
C LEU A 67 8.42 -18.01 1.48
N MET A 68 8.70 -17.03 0.62
CA MET A 68 7.94 -16.81 -0.60
C MET A 68 8.03 -18.02 -1.55
N ARG A 69 9.22 -18.61 -1.68
CA ARG A 69 9.44 -19.82 -2.47
C ARG A 69 8.64 -21.00 -1.92
N GLU A 70 8.62 -21.20 -0.60
CA GLU A 70 7.85 -22.26 0.05
C GLU A 70 6.34 -22.09 -0.15
N CYS A 71 5.82 -20.87 0.06
CA CYS A 71 4.43 -20.55 -0.21
C CYS A 71 4.05 -20.84 -1.68
N LEU A 72 4.89 -20.43 -2.64
CA LEU A 72 4.62 -20.70 -4.06
C LEU A 72 4.71 -22.19 -4.40
N ASN A 73 5.58 -22.95 -3.74
CA ASN A 73 5.62 -24.41 -3.89
C ASN A 73 4.33 -25.05 -3.36
N ALA A 74 3.82 -24.59 -2.21
CA ALA A 74 2.54 -25.07 -1.68
C ALA A 74 1.38 -24.77 -2.65
N VAL A 75 1.33 -23.56 -3.23
CA VAL A 75 0.36 -23.20 -4.27
C VAL A 75 0.48 -24.13 -5.48
N LYS A 76 1.70 -24.38 -5.98
CA LYS A 76 1.92 -25.31 -7.10
C LYS A 76 1.49 -26.74 -6.77
N MET A 77 1.67 -27.21 -5.54
CA MET A 77 1.20 -28.53 -5.13
C MET A 77 -0.33 -28.57 -5.06
N SER A 78 -0.98 -27.55 -4.52
CA SER A 78 -2.45 -27.42 -4.52
C SER A 78 -3.02 -27.49 -5.94
N MET A 79 -2.38 -26.81 -6.90
CA MET A 79 -2.73 -26.89 -8.33
C MET A 79 -2.66 -28.32 -8.87
N LYS A 80 -1.58 -29.06 -8.55
CA LYS A 80 -1.42 -30.46 -8.99
C LYS A 80 -2.46 -31.39 -8.39
N LEU A 81 -2.94 -31.09 -7.18
CA LEU A 81 -4.00 -31.83 -6.51
C LEU A 81 -5.41 -31.45 -7.00
N GLY A 82 -5.52 -30.50 -7.94
CA GLY A 82 -6.77 -30.15 -8.60
C GLY A 82 -7.45 -28.88 -8.09
N ASP A 83 -6.82 -28.08 -7.22
CA ASP A 83 -7.37 -26.78 -6.85
C ASP A 83 -7.20 -25.75 -7.97
N VAL A 84 -8.30 -25.53 -8.70
CA VAL A 84 -8.39 -24.57 -9.80
C VAL A 84 -8.17 -23.13 -9.33
N LYS A 85 -8.55 -22.79 -8.08
CA LYS A 85 -8.40 -21.42 -7.56
C LYS A 85 -6.93 -21.05 -7.40
N SER A 86 -6.11 -21.98 -6.92
CA SER A 86 -4.66 -21.81 -6.83
C SER A 86 -4.03 -21.56 -8.21
N ALA A 87 -4.50 -22.27 -9.24
CA ALA A 87 -4.03 -22.08 -10.61
C ALA A 87 -4.42 -20.71 -11.17
N MET A 88 -5.68 -20.31 -10.98
CA MET A 88 -6.19 -19.01 -11.40
C MET A 88 -5.46 -17.85 -10.70
N PHE A 89 -5.23 -17.95 -9.39
CA PHE A 89 -4.46 -16.97 -8.62
C PHE A 89 -3.06 -16.74 -9.22
N LEU A 90 -2.34 -17.82 -9.55
CA LEU A 90 -1.00 -17.70 -10.10
C LEU A 90 -1.01 -17.10 -11.52
N LEU A 91 -1.95 -17.52 -12.36
CA LEU A 91 -2.11 -17.01 -13.72
C LEU A 91 -2.48 -15.53 -13.74
N GLU A 92 -3.45 -15.09 -12.92
CA GLU A 92 -3.85 -13.69 -12.78
C GLU A 92 -2.65 -12.79 -12.39
N ARG A 93 -1.79 -13.27 -11.46
CA ARG A 93 -0.68 -12.48 -10.93
C ARG A 93 0.57 -12.47 -11.81
N ARG A 94 0.82 -13.53 -12.59
CA ARG A 94 2.02 -13.63 -13.44
C ARG A 94 1.77 -13.28 -14.90
N PHE A 95 0.58 -13.60 -15.42
CA PHE A 95 0.21 -13.42 -16.83
C PHE A 95 -1.03 -12.53 -16.98
N GLY A 96 -1.26 -11.63 -16.02
CA GLY A 96 -2.41 -10.72 -16.05
C GLY A 96 -2.47 -9.86 -17.30
N SER A 97 -1.32 -9.41 -17.82
CA SER A 97 -1.19 -8.66 -19.08
C SER A 97 -1.57 -9.48 -20.32
N ASP A 98 -1.44 -10.80 -20.24
CA ASP A 98 -1.59 -11.71 -21.38
C ASP A 98 -3.04 -12.21 -21.52
N GLY A 99 -3.98 -11.55 -20.83
CA GLY A 99 -5.41 -11.84 -20.88
C GLY A 99 -5.97 -12.61 -19.68
N TYR A 100 -5.12 -13.01 -18.72
CA TYR A 100 -5.57 -13.68 -17.49
C TYR A 100 -5.96 -12.70 -16.38
N GLY A 101 -5.82 -11.39 -16.59
CA GLY A 101 -6.20 -10.37 -15.62
C GLY A 101 -7.72 -10.21 -15.48
N ARG A 102 -8.17 -9.75 -14.31
CA ARG A 102 -9.60 -9.45 -14.09
C ARG A 102 -10.06 -8.33 -15.01
N GLN A 103 -11.01 -8.64 -15.89
CA GLN A 103 -11.74 -7.66 -16.67
C GLN A 103 -12.95 -7.20 -15.85
N SER A 104 -13.04 -5.91 -15.53
CA SER A 104 -14.26 -5.31 -14.96
C SER A 104 -14.87 -4.38 -15.98
N GLN A 105 -16.07 -4.70 -16.46
CA GLN A 105 -16.89 -3.73 -17.17
C GLN A 105 -17.52 -2.80 -16.13
N VAL A 106 -17.11 -1.55 -16.13
CA VAL A 106 -17.72 -0.49 -15.31
C VAL A 106 -18.80 0.17 -16.17
N ASP A 107 -20.06 -0.12 -15.87
CA ASP A 107 -21.20 0.50 -16.53
C ASP A 107 -21.45 1.89 -15.90
N VAL A 108 -20.90 2.94 -16.52
CA VAL A 108 -20.98 4.31 -16.01
C VAL A 108 -22.30 4.93 -16.46
N LYS A 109 -23.33 4.85 -15.60
CA LYS A 109 -24.56 5.62 -15.76
C LYS A 109 -24.34 7.05 -15.27
N ALA A 110 -23.96 7.95 -16.18
CA ALA A 110 -23.88 9.38 -15.89
C ALA A 110 -25.28 10.01 -16.06
N GLU A 111 -25.90 10.43 -14.96
CA GLU A 111 -27.09 11.28 -14.99
C GLU A 111 -26.67 12.76 -15.04
N THR A 112 -26.80 13.39 -16.21
CA THR A 112 -26.63 14.83 -16.35
C THR A 112 -27.89 15.56 -15.91
N LYS A 113 -27.87 16.09 -14.68
CA LYS A 113 -28.97 16.92 -14.16
C LYS A 113 -28.75 18.39 -14.55
N ASN A 114 -29.51 18.89 -15.52
CA ASN A 114 -29.51 20.32 -15.86
C ASN A 114 -30.17 21.10 -14.71
N LEU A 115 -29.40 21.90 -13.99
CA LEU A 115 -29.90 22.81 -12.97
C LEU A 115 -30.26 24.14 -13.63
N ASN A 116 -31.52 24.31 -14.02
CA ASN A 116 -32.04 25.63 -14.37
C ASN A 116 -32.32 26.40 -13.07
N VAL A 117 -31.40 27.30 -12.70
CA VAL A 117 -31.62 28.26 -11.62
C VAL A 117 -32.49 29.38 -12.17
N ASN A 118 -33.80 29.34 -11.85
CA ASN A 118 -34.70 30.43 -12.20
C ASN A 118 -34.57 31.52 -11.14
N VAL A 119 -33.89 32.62 -11.47
CA VAL A 119 -33.74 33.78 -10.57
C VAL A 119 -35.02 34.61 -10.68
N ASN A 120 -35.95 34.42 -9.76
CA ASN A 120 -37.11 35.30 -9.60
C ASN A 120 -36.68 36.62 -8.94
N ALA A 121 -35.93 37.45 -9.67
CA ALA A 121 -35.74 38.83 -9.29
C ALA A 121 -37.03 39.60 -9.63
N THR A 122 -37.74 40.08 -8.60
CA THR A 122 -38.91 40.94 -8.76
C THR A 122 -38.53 42.17 -9.59
N GLN A 123 -39.41 42.59 -10.51
CA GLN A 123 -39.15 43.65 -11.49
C GLN A 123 -38.65 44.96 -10.82
N ASP A 124 -39.12 45.23 -9.61
CA ASP A 124 -38.70 46.36 -8.78
C ASP A 124 -37.23 46.31 -8.32
N GLU A 125 -36.69 45.12 -8.02
CA GLU A 125 -35.29 44.95 -7.62
C GLU A 125 -34.35 45.13 -8.82
N ASN A 126 -34.74 44.61 -9.98
CA ASN A 126 -34.01 44.81 -11.22
C ASN A 126 -34.00 46.29 -11.64
N GLU A 127 -35.10 47.02 -11.45
CA GLU A 127 -35.14 48.46 -11.70
C GLU A 127 -34.28 49.26 -10.73
N LYS A 128 -34.25 48.91 -9.44
CA LYS A 128 -33.34 49.55 -8.47
C LYS A 128 -31.88 49.35 -8.85
N ILE A 129 -31.50 48.12 -9.18
CA ILE A 129 -30.14 47.79 -9.64
C ILE A 129 -29.83 48.57 -10.93
N ARG A 130 -30.76 48.64 -11.88
CA ARG A 130 -30.58 49.39 -13.13
C ARG A 130 -30.41 50.89 -12.90
N ARG A 131 -31.21 51.50 -12.01
CA ARG A 131 -31.07 52.93 -11.66
C ARG A 131 -29.74 53.20 -10.97
N GLU A 132 -29.32 52.32 -10.06
CA GLU A 132 -28.03 52.48 -9.36
C GLU A 132 -26.85 52.43 -10.33
N ILE A 133 -26.88 51.50 -11.29
CA ILE A 133 -25.86 51.41 -12.35
C ILE A 133 -25.85 52.68 -13.21
N LEU A 134 -27.02 53.15 -13.65
CA LEU A 134 -27.13 54.37 -14.46
C LEU A 134 -26.65 55.64 -13.73
N SER A 135 -26.86 55.72 -12.41
CA SER A 135 -26.36 56.82 -11.58
C SER A 135 -24.84 56.83 -11.44
N LYS A 136 -24.20 55.66 -11.51
CA LYS A 136 -22.72 55.51 -11.47
C LYS A 136 -22.07 55.75 -12.84
N LEU A 137 -22.85 55.68 -13.92
CA LEU A 137 -22.39 55.84 -15.30
C LEU A 137 -22.69 57.23 -15.90
N THR A 138 -23.40 58.10 -15.19
CA THR A 138 -23.62 59.48 -15.62
C THR A 138 -22.45 60.35 -15.14
N PRO A 139 -21.64 60.93 -16.05
CA PRO A 139 -20.55 61.84 -15.68
C PRO A 139 -21.12 63.15 -15.12
N ARG A 140 -20.43 63.75 -14.13
CA ARG A 140 -20.76 65.08 -13.61
C ARG A 140 -20.65 66.16 -14.70
#